data_AF-A0A8U0LGD0-F1
#
_entry.id   AF-A0A8U0LGD0-F1
#
_cell.length_a   1.000
_cell.length_b   1.000
_cell.length_c   1.000
_cell.angle_alpha   90.00
_cell.angle_beta   90.00
_cell.angle_gamma   90.00
#
_symmetry.space_group_name_H-M   'P 1'
#
loop_
_entity.id
_entity.type
_entity.pdbx_description
1 polymer ?
#
loop_
_entity_poly.entity_id
_entity_poly.type
_entity_poly.pdbx_seq_one_letter_code
_entity_poly.pdbx_strand_id
1 'polypeptide(L)'
;MRMLFDADLSVERLIPALSIESGTRITPEDTFVIFDEVQEVPRAMTSLKMFNEAAPEYDVLATGSALGIAMHPGFSFPVGKVSRLKLYPMSFVEFLYACKLLR
;
A
#
# COMPACT_ATOMS: atom_id res chain seq x y z
N MET A 1 -10.21 3.06 -9.23
CA MET A 1 -9.65 2.97 -7.85
C MET A 1 -10.62 3.28 -6.68
N ARG A 2 -11.08 4.51 -6.40
CA ARG A 2 -11.91 4.81 -5.19
C ARG A 2 -13.15 3.91 -5.04
N MET A 3 -13.92 3.77 -6.11
CA MET A 3 -15.13 2.93 -6.16
C MET A 3 -14.85 1.45 -5.82
N LEU A 4 -13.63 0.95 -6.06
CA LEU A 4 -13.27 -0.42 -5.70
C LEU A 4 -13.34 -0.64 -4.19
N PHE A 5 -13.04 0.38 -3.39
CA PHE A 5 -13.00 0.29 -1.92
C PHE A 5 -14.28 0.79 -1.24
N ASP A 6 -15.27 1.24 -2.00
CA ASP A 6 -16.56 1.74 -1.48
C ASP A 6 -17.55 0.63 -1.12
N ALA A 7 -17.35 -0.58 -1.63
CA ALA A 7 -18.11 -1.76 -1.22
C ALA A 7 -17.35 -2.56 -0.14
N ASP A 8 -17.65 -3.84 0.03
CA ASP A 8 -17.06 -4.68 1.07
C ASP A 8 -15.54 -4.86 0.92
N LEU A 9 -14.77 -4.81 2.01
CA LEU A 9 -13.29 -4.88 1.96
C LEU A 9 -12.73 -6.32 1.99
N SER A 10 -13.56 -7.32 1.70
CA SER A 10 -13.14 -8.72 1.54
C SER A 10 -12.04 -8.85 0.48
N VAL A 11 -10.98 -9.58 0.83
CA VAL A 11 -9.83 -9.77 -0.07
C VAL A 11 -10.24 -10.60 -1.29
N GLU A 12 -11.17 -11.53 -1.09
CA GLU A 12 -11.80 -12.36 -2.12
C GLU A 12 -12.49 -11.53 -3.20
N ARG A 13 -12.96 -10.32 -2.87
CA ARG A 13 -13.52 -9.37 -3.83
C ARG A 13 -12.45 -8.43 -4.37
N LEU A 14 -11.58 -7.91 -3.50
CA LEU A 14 -10.58 -6.91 -3.87
C LEU A 14 -9.56 -7.45 -4.86
N ILE A 15 -9.05 -8.67 -4.69
CA ILE A 15 -8.03 -9.24 -5.59
C ILE A 15 -8.54 -9.39 -7.03
N PRO A 16 -9.71 -10.02 -7.30
CA PRO A 16 -10.25 -10.06 -8.66
C PRO A 16 -10.50 -8.67 -9.24
N ALA A 17 -11.03 -7.75 -8.43
CA ALA A 17 -11.35 -6.40 -8.91
C ALA A 17 -10.10 -5.57 -9.23
N LEU A 18 -9.03 -5.70 -8.42
CA LEU A 18 -7.72 -5.12 -8.69
C LEU A 18 -7.04 -5.78 -9.89
N SER A 19 -7.20 -7.09 -10.07
CA SER A 19 -6.68 -7.80 -11.25
C SER A 19 -7.33 -7.29 -12.54
N ILE A 20 -8.64 -7.03 -12.52
CA ILE A 20 -9.38 -6.45 -13.64
C ILE A 20 -8.91 -5.02 -13.92
N GLU A 21 -8.84 -4.17 -12.88
CA GLU A 21 -8.43 -2.76 -13.02
C GLU A 21 -6.99 -2.63 -13.54
N SER A 22 -6.07 -3.47 -13.06
CA SER A 22 -4.66 -3.46 -13.48
C SER A 22 -4.39 -4.19 -14.80
N GLY A 23 -5.36 -4.96 -15.31
CA GLY A 23 -5.18 -5.85 -16.46
C GLY A 23 -4.16 -6.98 -16.22
N THR A 24 -3.79 -7.22 -14.96
CA THR A 24 -2.75 -8.18 -14.58
C THR A 24 -3.35 -9.21 -13.63
N ARG A 25 -3.06 -10.49 -13.85
CA ARG A 25 -3.48 -11.54 -12.92
C ARG A 25 -2.66 -11.40 -11.65
N ILE A 26 -3.33 -11.17 -10.52
CA ILE A 26 -2.67 -11.10 -9.21
C ILE A 26 -2.69 -12.48 -8.58
N THR A 27 -1.51 -13.04 -8.31
CA THR A 27 -1.36 -14.29 -7.53
C THR A 27 -0.37 -14.11 -6.39
N PRO A 28 -0.54 -14.81 -5.26
CA PRO A 28 0.38 -14.72 -4.12
C PRO A 28 1.84 -15.00 -4.47
N GLU A 29 2.09 -15.88 -5.44
CA GLU A 29 3.43 -16.41 -5.72
C GLU A 29 4.28 -15.51 -6.62
N ASP A 30 3.65 -14.67 -7.44
CA ASP A 30 4.34 -13.89 -8.49
C ASP A 30 4.00 -12.40 -8.52
N THR A 31 3.11 -11.94 -7.64
CA THR A 31 2.62 -10.57 -7.68
C THR A 31 2.82 -9.83 -6.37
N PHE A 32 3.46 -8.67 -6.45
CA PHE A 32 3.58 -7.72 -5.35
C PHE A 32 2.61 -6.55 -5.55
N VAL A 33 1.67 -6.37 -4.61
CA VAL A 33 0.64 -5.34 -4.73
C VAL A 33 1.09 -4.06 -4.04
N ILE A 34 1.13 -2.95 -4.79
CA ILE A 34 1.49 -1.63 -4.24
C ILE A 34 0.31 -0.68 -4.36
N PHE A 35 -0.12 -0.12 -3.22
CA PHE A 35 -1.02 1.03 -3.18
C PHE A 35 -0.20 2.31 -3.02
N ASP A 36 -0.12 3.10 -4.10
CA ASP A 36 0.56 4.38 -4.06
C ASP A 36 -0.38 5.48 -3.51
N GLU A 37 0.16 6.32 -2.63
CA GLU A 37 -0.55 7.40 -1.94
C GLU A 37 -1.88 6.93 -1.31
N VAL A 38 -1.83 5.85 -0.54
CA VAL A 38 -3.01 5.13 -0.03
C VAL A 38 -3.94 6.03 0.81
N GLN A 39 -3.44 7.14 1.36
CA GLN A 39 -4.25 8.11 2.08
C GLN A 39 -5.31 8.82 1.22
N GLU A 40 -5.16 8.84 -0.11
CA GLU A 40 -6.16 9.38 -1.04
C GLU A 40 -7.44 8.54 -1.09
N VAL A 41 -7.37 7.31 -0.57
CA VAL A 41 -8.48 6.37 -0.47
C VAL A 41 -8.49 5.77 0.96
N PRO A 42 -9.09 6.45 1.96
CA PRO A 42 -9.12 6.01 3.36
C PRO A 42 -9.49 4.53 3.56
N ARG A 43 -10.42 4.03 2.75
CA ARG A 43 -10.88 2.64 2.82
C ARG A 43 -9.86 1.63 2.28
N ALA A 44 -9.00 2.04 1.36
CA ALA A 44 -7.85 1.24 0.93
C ALA A 44 -6.84 1.08 2.08
N MET A 45 -6.60 2.13 2.86
CA MET A 45 -5.79 2.05 4.08
C MET A 45 -6.37 1.05 5.09
N THR A 46 -7.69 1.11 5.31
CA THR A 46 -8.38 0.15 6.20
C THR A 46 -8.29 -1.28 5.66
N SER A 47 -8.33 -1.47 4.33
CA SER A 47 -8.26 -2.80 3.72
C SER A 47 -6.93 -3.53 4.01
N LEU A 48 -5.84 -2.82 4.32
CA LEU A 48 -4.55 -3.44 4.68
C LEU A 48 -4.67 -4.41 5.86
N LYS A 49 -5.56 -4.11 6.82
CA LYS A 49 -5.86 -5.05 7.92
C LYS A 49 -6.46 -6.35 7.40
N MET A 50 -7.38 -6.26 6.42
CA MET A 50 -8.04 -7.43 5.84
C MET A 50 -7.06 -8.31 5.07
N PHE A 51 -6.14 -7.71 4.29
CA PHE A 51 -5.05 -8.44 3.66
C PHE A 51 -4.21 -9.20 4.70
N ASN A 52 -3.79 -8.52 5.78
CA ASN A 52 -2.99 -9.17 6.81
C ASN A 52 -3.73 -10.29 7.57
N GLU A 53 -5.04 -10.17 7.79
CA GLU A 53 -5.82 -11.14 8.59
C GLU A 53 -6.42 -12.29 7.79
N ALA A 54 -6.94 -12.01 6.59
CA ALA A 54 -7.71 -12.97 5.80
C ALA A 54 -6.89 -13.63 4.68
N ALA A 55 -5.85 -12.96 4.20
CA ALA A 55 -5.09 -13.41 3.03
C ALA A 55 -3.59 -13.01 3.13
N PRO A 56 -2.89 -13.47 4.19
CA PRO A 56 -1.50 -13.09 4.46
C PRO A 56 -0.50 -13.59 3.41
N GLU A 57 -0.93 -14.46 2.50
CA GLU A 57 -0.14 -14.94 1.37
C GLU A 57 0.12 -13.86 0.30
N TYR A 58 -0.70 -12.80 0.25
CA TYR A 58 -0.45 -11.68 -0.66
C TYR A 58 0.48 -10.66 -0.01
N ASP A 59 1.59 -10.39 -0.68
CA ASP A 59 2.46 -9.29 -0.30
C ASP A 59 1.88 -7.95 -0.76
N VAL A 60 1.54 -7.10 0.23
CA VAL A 60 0.94 -5.78 0.00
C VAL A 60 1.79 -4.69 0.64
N LEU A 61 2.15 -3.68 -0.14
CA LEU A 61 2.80 -2.46 0.30
C LEU A 61 1.90 -1.26 0.06
N ALA A 62 1.93 -0.30 0.98
CA ALA A 62 1.25 0.97 0.80
C ALA A 62 2.23 2.13 1.03
N THR A 63 2.19 3.13 0.15
CA THR A 63 2.98 4.36 0.28
C THR A 63 2.09 5.49 0.77
N GLY A 64 2.70 6.52 1.37
CA GLY A 64 1.95 7.72 1.69
C GLY A 64 2.85 8.86 2.15
N SER A 65 2.91 9.92 1.35
CA SER A 65 3.72 11.11 1.63
C SER A 65 3.12 11.95 2.78
N ALA A 66 1.79 12.03 2.85
CA ALA A 66 1.06 12.91 3.77
C ALA A 66 0.29 12.17 4.87
N LEU A 67 0.73 10.96 5.26
CA LEU A 67 0.01 10.11 6.22
C LEU A 67 -0.30 10.80 7.55
N GLY A 68 0.60 11.66 8.04
CA GLY A 68 0.40 12.38 9.30
C GLY A 68 -0.70 13.43 9.25
N ILE A 69 -1.02 13.96 8.08
CA ILE A 69 -2.06 14.98 7.88
C ILE A 69 -3.39 14.33 7.52
N ALA A 70 -3.36 13.26 6.72
CA ALA A 70 -4.57 12.58 6.26
C ALA A 70 -5.33 11.80 7.35
N MET A 71 -4.75 11.66 8.55
CA MET A 71 -5.39 11.03 9.71
C MET A 71 -6.41 11.98 10.37
N HIS A 72 -7.56 12.19 9.72
CA HIS A 72 -8.69 12.96 10.27
C HIS A 72 -9.75 12.05 10.93
N PRO A 73 -10.65 12.59 11.78
CA PRO A 73 -11.71 11.81 12.43
C PRO A 73 -12.56 11.05 11.39
N GLY A 74 -12.63 9.72 11.52
CA GLY A 74 -13.27 8.82 10.54
C GLY A 74 -12.29 7.90 9.80
N PHE A 75 -10.98 8.16 9.88
CA PHE A 75 -9.96 7.23 9.41
C PHE A 75 -9.66 6.13 10.43
N SER A 76 -9.76 4.87 10.01
CA SER A 76 -9.26 3.72 10.78
C SER A 76 -7.87 3.35 10.27
N PHE A 77 -6.85 3.64 11.06
CA PHE A 77 -5.49 3.18 10.78
C PHE A 77 -5.31 1.72 11.26
N PRO A 78 -4.70 0.83 10.46
CA PRO A 78 -4.51 -0.59 10.82
C PRO A 78 -3.38 -0.79 11.85
N VAL A 79 -3.60 -0.34 13.09
CA VAL A 79 -2.61 -0.44 14.18
C VAL A 79 -2.30 -1.91 14.49
N GLY A 80 -1.00 -2.24 14.55
CA GLY A 80 -0.53 -3.61 14.85
C GLY A 80 -0.69 -4.62 13.72
N LYS A 81 -1.20 -4.19 12.55
CA LYS A 81 -1.44 -5.05 11.38
C LYS A 81 -0.59 -4.67 10.17
N VAL A 82 0.24 -3.65 10.31
CA VAL A 82 1.17 -3.19 9.29
C VAL A 82 2.54 -2.94 9.91
N SER A 83 3.58 -3.31 9.17
CA SER A 83 4.95 -2.86 9.41
C SER A 83 5.17 -1.52 8.73
N ARG A 84 5.86 -0.59 9.39
CA ARG A 84 6.12 0.75 8.85
C ARG A 84 7.60 0.91 8.55
N LEU A 85 7.90 1.35 7.34
CA LEU A 85 9.21 1.84 6.95
C LEU A 85 9.11 3.33 6.68
N LYS A 86 9.90 4.14 7.39
CA LYS A 86 9.97 5.58 7.14
C LYS A 86 11.17 5.85 6.23
N LEU A 87 10.88 6.28 5.01
CA LEU A 87 11.89 6.73 4.07
C LEU A 87 12.25 8.20 4.35
N TYR A 88 13.52 8.53 4.19
CA TYR A 88 14.05 9.88 4.31
C TYR A 88 14.60 10.32 2.95
N PRO A 89 14.73 11.64 2.72
CA PRO A 89 15.48 12.13 1.57
C PRO A 89 16.89 11.52 1.57
N MET A 90 17.43 11.26 0.37
CA MET A 90 18.80 10.79 0.22
C MET A 90 19.76 11.78 0.90
N SER A 91 20.69 11.25 1.69
CA SER A 91 21.88 11.96 2.10
C SER A 91 22.71 12.35 0.87
N PHE A 92 23.59 13.34 1.03
CA PHE A 92 24.49 13.74 -0.06
C PHE A 92 25.34 12.57 -0.55
N VAL A 93 25.76 11.67 0.34
CA VAL A 93 26.54 10.49 -0.01
C VAL A 93 25.70 9.50 -0.83
N GLU A 94 24.47 9.20 -0.42
CA GLU A 94 23.55 8.34 -1.19
C GLU A 94 23.24 8.93 -2.57
N PHE A 95 23.07 10.25 -2.66
CA PHE A 95 22.92 10.95 -3.93
C PHE A 95 24.16 10.74 -4.83
N LEU A 96 25.37 10.93 -4.30
CA LEU A 96 26.60 10.73 -5.05
C LEU A 96 26.78 9.27 -5.50
N TYR A 97 26.41 8.29 -4.67
CA TYR A 97 26.37 6.87 -5.05
C TYR A 97 25.37 6.62 -6.18
N ALA A 98 24.14 7.16 -6.07
CA ALA A 98 23.13 7.04 -7.12
C ALA A 98 23.59 7.65 -8.45
N CYS A 99 24.32 8.76 -8.40
CA CYS A 99 24.94 9.40 -9.56
C CYS A 99 26.23 8.72 -10.06
N LYS A 100 26.69 7.64 -9.40
CA LYS A 100 27.96 6.94 -9.70
C LYS A 100 29.20 7.84 -9.60
N LEU A 101 29.14 8.85 -8.74
CA LEU A 101 30.23 9.79 -8.47
C LEU A 101 31.13 9.35 -7.32
N LEU A 102 30.65 8.41 -6.49
CA LEU A 102 31.43 7.66 -5.52
C LEU A 102 31.50 6.18 -5.96
N ARG A 103 32.68 5.58 -5.83
CA ARG A 103 32.92 4.14 -6.10
C ARG A 103 32.82 3.33 -4.82
#